data_AF-A0A944K439-F1
#
_entry.id   AF-A0A944K439-F1
#
_cell.length_a   1.000
_cell.length_b   1.000
_cell.length_c   1.000
_cell.angle_alpha   90.00
_cell.angle_beta   90.00
_cell.angle_gamma   90.00
#
_symmetry.space_group_name_H-M   'P 1'
#
loop_
_entity.id
_entity.type
_entity.pdbx_description
1 polymer ?
#
loop_
_entity_poly.entity_id
_entity_poly.type
_entity_poly.pdbx_seq_one_letter_code
_entity_poly.pdbx_strand_id
1 'polypeptide(L)'
;MAATENDDQNGLTHMRAELDLIDNRLLDAVRDRIEVCVRIAHHKREHAVPMMQPHRIDAVQQRAANYGAENGVSQAFLSQLYDLIIGETCRVETLVIDEGRRGAETVAEGPR
;
A
#
# COMPACT_ATOMS: atom_id res chain seq x y z
N MET A 1 2.59 44.48 12.81
CA MET A 1 1.60 43.42 13.10
C MET A 1 0.95 42.92 11.82
N ALA A 2 0.19 43.73 11.06
CA ALA A 2 -0.46 43.27 9.82
C ALA A 2 0.48 42.71 8.72
N ALA A 3 1.69 43.24 8.57
CA ALA A 3 2.65 42.74 7.58
C ALA A 3 3.26 41.38 7.96
N THR A 4 3.40 41.12 9.26
CA THR A 4 3.98 39.88 9.80
C THR A 4 2.96 38.75 9.77
N GLU A 5 1.68 39.05 10.05
CA GLU A 5 0.57 38.09 9.95
C GLU A 5 0.33 37.62 8.49
N ASN A 6 0.48 38.52 7.51
CA ASN A 6 0.39 38.16 6.09
C ASN A 6 1.57 37.29 5.62
N ASP A 7 2.77 37.51 6.16
CA ASP A 7 3.96 36.72 5.81
C ASP A 7 3.87 35.31 6.40
N ASP A 8 3.41 35.19 7.65
CA ASP A 8 3.12 33.90 8.30
C ASP A 8 2.02 33.12 7.56
N GLN A 9 0.95 33.79 7.10
CA GLN A 9 -0.11 33.18 6.31
C GLN A 9 0.39 32.72 4.93
N ASN A 10 1.28 33.48 4.29
CA ASN A 10 1.87 33.10 3.01
C ASN A 10 2.82 31.90 3.18
N GLY A 11 3.63 31.88 4.24
CA GLY A 11 4.49 30.75 4.60
C GLY A 11 3.70 29.46 4.85
N LEU A 12 2.61 29.53 5.62
CA LEU A 12 1.71 28.40 5.84
C LEU A 12 1.06 27.89 4.55
N THR A 13 0.67 28.81 3.66
CA THR A 13 0.06 28.46 2.38
C THR A 13 1.07 27.72 1.49
N HIS A 14 2.32 28.17 1.44
CA HIS A 14 3.38 27.49 0.69
C HIS A 14 3.68 26.09 1.25
N MET A 15 3.82 25.94 2.57
CA MET A 15 4.07 24.65 3.21
C MET A 15 2.91 23.65 2.99
N ARG A 16 1.66 24.13 2.97
CA ARG A 16 0.49 23.29 2.64
C ARG A 16 0.50 22.82 1.19
N ALA A 17 0.82 23.71 0.25
CA ALA A 17 0.96 23.32 -1.15
C ALA A 17 2.08 22.29 -1.34
N GLU A 18 3.19 22.42 -0.61
CA GLU A 18 4.25 21.40 -0.60
C GLU A 18 3.75 20.06 -0.04
N LEU A 19 2.99 20.09 1.06
CA LEU A 19 2.38 18.89 1.64
C LEU A 19 1.41 18.22 0.66
N ASP A 20 0.56 18.99 -0.02
CA ASP A 20 -0.38 18.46 -1.01
C ASP A 20 0.36 17.73 -2.15
N LEU A 21 1.52 18.23 -2.57
CA LEU A 21 2.36 17.56 -3.57
C LEU A 21 2.97 16.27 -3.04
N ILE A 22 3.39 16.23 -1.77
CA ILE A 22 3.89 15.02 -1.12
C ILE A 22 2.76 13.99 -0.99
N ASP A 23 1.58 14.41 -0.57
CA ASP A 23 0.41 13.53 -0.40
C ASP A 23 -0.01 12.90 -1.72
N ASN A 24 0.00 13.66 -2.82
CA ASN A 24 -0.25 13.09 -4.15
C ASN A 24 0.78 12.01 -4.52
N ARG A 25 2.07 12.21 -4.22
CA ARG A 25 3.10 11.18 -4.44
C ARG A 25 2.91 9.96 -3.56
N LEU A 26 2.43 10.13 -2.33
CA LEU A 26 2.07 9.02 -1.44
C LEU A 26 0.91 8.20 -2.02
N LEU A 27 -0.13 8.88 -2.52
CA LEU A 27 -1.26 8.21 -3.18
C LEU A 27 -0.83 7.44 -4.42
N ASP A 28 0.02 8.03 -5.26
CA ASP A 28 0.61 7.36 -6.42
C ASP A 28 1.41 6.11 -6.00
N ALA A 29 2.27 6.23 -4.99
CA ALA A 29 3.06 5.11 -4.49
C ALA A 29 2.19 3.97 -3.92
N VAL A 30 1.08 4.32 -3.24
CA VAL A 30 0.12 3.32 -2.74
C VAL A 30 -0.57 2.61 -3.90
N ARG A 31 -1.03 3.34 -4.92
CA ARG A 31 -1.62 2.74 -6.14
C ARG A 31 -0.65 1.78 -6.79
N ASP A 32 0.57 2.23 -7.08
CA ASP A 32 1.59 1.43 -7.76
C ASP A 32 1.94 0.17 -6.94
N ARG A 33 1.99 0.28 -5.62
CA ARG A 33 2.19 -0.87 -4.72
C ARG A 33 1.05 -1.87 -4.83
N ILE A 34 -0.20 -1.42 -4.87
CA ILE A 34 -1.39 -2.29 -5.02
C ILE A 34 -1.37 -3.00 -6.37
N GLU A 35 -1.03 -2.31 -7.47
CA GLU A 35 -0.91 -2.92 -8.79
C GLU A 35 0.12 -4.06 -8.84
N VAL A 36 1.27 -3.87 -8.18
CA VAL A 36 2.27 -4.93 -8.02
C VAL A 36 1.71 -6.10 -7.20
N CYS A 37 0.97 -5.84 -6.12
CA CYS A 37 0.32 -6.89 -5.33
C CYS A 37 -0.71 -7.69 -6.14
N VAL A 38 -1.50 -7.03 -7.00
CA VAL A 38 -2.42 -7.71 -7.94
C VAL A 38 -1.66 -8.65 -8.87
N ARG A 39 -0.55 -8.18 -9.46
CA ARG A 39 0.30 -9.00 -10.33
C ARG A 39 0.91 -10.20 -9.58
N ILE A 40 1.33 -10.00 -8.33
CA ILE A 40 1.81 -11.07 -7.45
C ILE A 40 0.68 -12.08 -7.20
N ALA A 41 -0.55 -11.65 -6.94
CA ALA A 41 -1.70 -12.53 -6.72
C ALA A 41 -1.99 -13.40 -7.95
N HIS A 42 -1.99 -12.81 -9.16
CA HIS A 42 -2.14 -13.56 -10.41
C HIS A 42 -1.04 -14.60 -10.57
N HIS A 43 0.22 -14.21 -10.35
CA HIS A 43 1.34 -15.13 -10.43
C HIS A 43 1.24 -16.27 -9.41
N LYS A 44 0.91 -15.97 -8.15
CA LYS A 44 0.69 -16.97 -7.10
C LYS A 44 -0.41 -17.95 -7.50
N ARG A 45 -1.52 -17.46 -8.05
CA ARG A 45 -2.65 -18.28 -8.53
C ARG A 45 -2.23 -19.23 -9.64
N GLU A 46 -1.54 -18.73 -10.66
CA GLU A 46 -1.08 -19.51 -11.81
C GLU A 46 -0.10 -20.62 -11.42
N HIS A 47 0.72 -20.38 -10.38
CA HIS A 47 1.77 -21.30 -9.94
C HIS A 47 1.41 -22.05 -8.64
N ALA A 48 0.15 -21.98 -8.20
CA ALA A 48 -0.35 -22.57 -6.95
C ALA A 48 0.51 -22.24 -5.70
N VAL A 49 1.11 -21.05 -5.66
CA VAL A 49 1.90 -20.58 -4.52
C VAL A 49 0.96 -20.15 -3.40
N PRO A 50 1.23 -20.52 -2.13
CA PRO A 50 0.41 -20.10 -1.00
C PRO A 50 0.30 -18.57 -0.89
N MET A 51 -0.89 -18.11 -0.57
CA MET A 51 -1.19 -16.69 -0.42
C MET A 51 -0.41 -16.06 0.74
N MET A 52 -0.44 -16.70 1.91
CA MET A 52 0.24 -16.21 3.11
C MET A 52 1.72 -16.61 3.14
N GLN A 53 2.58 -15.61 3.27
CA GLN A 53 4.03 -15.75 3.37
C GLN A 53 4.54 -14.91 4.55
N PRO A 54 4.54 -15.46 5.80
CA PRO A 54 4.88 -14.70 7.01
C PRO A 54 6.23 -13.99 6.93
N HIS A 55 7.24 -14.65 6.35
CA HIS A 55 8.57 -14.08 6.13
C HIS A 55 8.57 -12.78 5.30
N ARG A 56 7.58 -12.57 4.42
CA ARG A 56 7.44 -11.33 3.64
C ARG A 56 6.87 -10.19 4.48
N ILE A 57 5.96 -10.50 5.39
CA ILE A 57 5.38 -9.55 6.34
C ILE A 57 6.51 -9.06 7.27
N ASP A 58 7.25 -10.00 7.85
CA ASP A 58 8.38 -9.70 8.75
C ASP A 58 9.43 -8.84 8.06
N ALA A 59 9.79 -9.15 6.81
CA ALA A 59 10.77 -8.38 6.05
C ALA A 59 10.33 -6.94 5.76
N VAL A 60 9.04 -6.73 5.51
CA VAL A 60 8.49 -5.38 5.27
C VAL A 60 8.40 -4.59 6.56
N GLN A 61 7.97 -5.21 7.66
CA GLN A 61 7.94 -4.57 8.97
C GLN A 61 9.34 -4.20 9.47
N GLN A 62 10.33 -5.10 9.32
CA GLN A 62 11.71 -4.80 9.68
C GLN A 62 12.28 -3.63 8.87
N ARG A 63 11.97 -3.55 7.58
CA ARG A 63 12.39 -2.42 6.75
C ARG A 63 11.78 -1.10 7.23
N ALA A 64 10.50 -1.12 7.62
CA ALA A 64 9.82 0.05 8.16
C ALA A 64 10.43 0.50 9.49
N ALA A 65 10.73 -0.45 10.39
CA ALA A 65 11.39 -0.17 11.66
C ALA A 65 12.78 0.45 11.47
N ASN A 66 13.60 -0.13 10.59
CA ASN A 66 14.94 0.38 10.27
C ASN A 66 14.85 1.80 9.69
N TYR A 67 13.95 2.03 8.72
CA TYR A 67 13.73 3.34 8.13
C TYR A 67 13.34 4.38 9.19
N GLY A 68 12.46 4.01 10.12
CA GLY A 68 12.05 4.88 11.23
C GLY A 68 13.23 5.26 12.12
N ALA A 69 14.05 4.28 12.50
CA ALA A 69 15.24 4.51 13.31
C ALA A 69 16.25 5.44 12.63
N GLU A 70 16.48 5.27 11.33
CA GLU A 70 17.47 6.03 10.56
C GLU A 70 17.04 7.47 10.24
N ASN A 71 15.74 7.71 10.08
CA ASN A 71 15.20 8.98 9.58
C ASN A 71 14.44 9.79 10.65
N GLY A 72 14.48 9.36 11.92
CA GLY A 72 13.80 10.05 13.02
C GLY A 72 12.27 9.97 12.95
N VAL A 73 11.73 8.94 12.27
CA VAL A 73 10.29 8.68 12.21
C VAL A 73 9.93 7.64 13.26
N SER A 74 8.81 7.84 13.97
CA SER A 74 8.35 6.89 14.98
C SER A 74 8.19 5.48 14.40
N GLN A 75 8.96 4.52 14.92
CA GLN A 75 8.87 3.12 14.52
C GLN A 75 7.48 2.53 14.81
N ALA A 76 6.84 2.95 15.91
CA ALA A 76 5.49 2.53 16.27
C ALA A 76 4.45 3.05 15.27
N PHE A 77 4.62 4.27 14.75
CA PHE A 77 3.77 4.80 13.69
C PHE A 77 3.95 4.02 12.39
N LEU A 78 5.20 3.78 11.97
CA LEU A 78 5.48 3.03 10.75
C LEU A 78 5.00 1.58 10.84
N SER A 79 5.12 0.93 12.00
CA SER A 79 4.57 -0.42 12.21
C SER A 79 3.07 -0.46 11.92
N GLN A 80 2.30 0.47 12.51
CA GLN A 80 0.85 0.56 12.31
C GLN A 80 0.48 0.88 10.85
N LEU A 81 1.22 1.79 10.22
CA LEU A 81 1.03 2.11 8.80
C LEU A 81 1.24 0.87 7.93
N TYR A 82 2.29 0.11 8.18
CA TYR A 82 2.58 -1.10 7.42
C TYR A 82 1.60 -2.24 7.72
N ASP A 83 1.05 -2.33 8.94
CA ASP A 83 -0.04 -3.27 9.23
C ASP A 83 -1.28 -2.98 8.36
N LEU A 84 -1.66 -1.71 8.21
CA LEU A 84 -2.77 -1.30 7.33
C LEU A 84 -2.50 -1.63 5.86
N ILE A 85 -1.30 -1.31 5.38
CA ILE A 85 -0.87 -1.58 4.00
C ILE A 85 -0.84 -3.10 3.72
N ILE A 86 -0.38 -3.90 4.67
CA ILE A 86 -0.35 -5.36 4.56
C ILE A 86 -1.77 -5.93 4.58
N GLY A 87 -2.64 -5.42 5.46
CA GLY A 87 -4.06 -5.80 5.48
C GLY A 87 -4.74 -5.57 4.14
N GLU A 88 -4.53 -4.41 3.53
CA GLU A 88 -5.07 -4.10 2.20
C GLU A 88 -4.50 -5.02 1.10
N THR A 89 -3.21 -5.36 1.19
CA THR A 89 -2.57 -6.32 0.29
C THR A 89 -3.27 -7.67 0.35
N CYS A 90 -3.49 -8.21 1.55
CA CYS A 90 -4.17 -9.49 1.75
C CYS A 90 -5.60 -9.46 1.20
N ARG A 91 -6.33 -8.36 1.40
CA ARG A 91 -7.68 -8.20 0.86
C ARG A 91 -7.69 -8.24 -0.67
N VAL A 92 -6.80 -7.48 -1.32
CA VAL A 92 -6.67 -7.43 -2.78
C VAL A 92 -6.25 -8.78 -3.35
N GLU A 93 -5.25 -9.45 -2.76
CA GLU A 93 -4.83 -10.78 -3.21
C GLU A 93 -5.99 -11.81 -3.14
N THR A 94 -6.81 -11.74 -2.10
CA THR A 94 -7.97 -12.63 -1.92
C THR A 94 -8.98 -12.43 -3.05
N LEU A 95 -9.32 -11.17 -3.36
CA LEU A 95 -10.27 -10.85 -4.43
C LEU A 95 -9.81 -11.41 -5.79
N VAL A 96 -8.55 -11.25 -6.14
CA VAL A 96 -7.98 -11.72 -7.41
C VAL A 96 -7.98 -13.26 -7.51
N ILE A 97 -7.68 -13.94 -6.40
CA ILE A 97 -7.67 -15.40 -6.34
C ILE A 97 -9.10 -15.94 -6.46
N ASP A 98 -10.07 -15.33 -5.75
CA ASP A 98 -11.48 -15.76 -5.74
C ASP A 98 -12.22 -15.44 -7.05
N GLU A 99 -11.95 -14.30 -7.69
CA GLU A 99 -12.44 -14.01 -9.05
C GLU A 99 -11.97 -15.06 -10.07
N GLY A 100 -10.72 -15.51 -9.95
CA GLY A 100 -10.19 -16.59 -10.79
C GLY A 100 -10.92 -17.92 -10.61
N ARG A 101 -11.34 -18.25 -9.39
CA ARG A 101 -12.10 -19.48 -9.09
C ARG A 101 -13.50 -19.46 -9.71
N ARG A 102 -14.22 -18.34 -9.57
CA ARG A 102 -15.56 -18.16 -10.18
C ARG A 102 -15.53 -18.23 -11.70
N GLY A 103 -14.48 -17.68 -12.32
CA GLY A 103 -14.27 -17.79 -13.77
C GLY A 103 -14.02 -19.22 -14.26
N ALA A 104 -13.31 -20.04 -13.48
CA ALA A 104 -13.02 -21.44 -13.84
C ALA A 104 -14.27 -22.35 -13.72
N GLU A 105 -15.13 -22.13 -12.73
CA GLU A 105 -16.38 -22.89 -12.53
C GLU A 105 -17.38 -22.66 -13.67
N THR A 106 -17.43 -21.45 -14.23
CA THR A 106 -18.37 -21.10 -15.32
C THR A 106 -18.02 -21.77 -16.65
N VAL A 107 -16.75 -22.13 -16.86
CA VAL A 107 -16.27 -22.76 -18.11
C VAL A 107 -16.41 -24.29 -18.08
N ALA A 108 -16.54 -24.90 -16.89
CA ALA A 108 -16.67 -26.35 -16.74
C ALA A 108 -18.08 -26.90 -17.02
N GLU A 109 -19.11 -26.05 -17.09
CA GLU A 109 -20.48 -26.39 -17.52
C GLU A 109 -20.73 -25.99 -18.99
N GLY A 110 -19.98 -26.57 -19.92
CA GLY A 110 -20.32 -26.52 -21.35
C GLY A 110 -21.38 -27.57 -21.71
N PRO A 111 -22.37 -27.29 -22.59
CA PRO A 111 -23.49 -28.18 -22.83
C PRO A 111 -23.04 -29.47 -23.54
N ARG A 112 -23.55 -30.61 -23.03
CA ARG A 112 -23.38 -31.95 -23.62
C ARG A 112 -24.13 -32.11 -24.93
#